data_AF-A0A495SSL1-F1
#
_entry.id   AF-A0A495SSL1-F1
#
_cell.length_a   1.000
_cell.length_b   1.000
_cell.length_c   1.000
_cell.angle_alpha   90.00
_cell.angle_beta   90.00
_cell.angle_gamma   90.00
#
_symmetry.space_group_name_H-M   'P 1'
#
loop_
_entity.id
_entity.type
_entity.pdbx_description
1 polymer ?
#
loop_
_entity_poly.entity_id
_entity_poly.type
_entity_poly.pdbx_seq_one_letter_code
_entity_poly.pdbx_strand_id
1 'polypeptide(L)'
;MIDEQLSLDLTEILKPSTGAEAGPDGGPEAERPPEQRLTNWLCSLVWSHDYGRLADLRRPEALSESRLRAASFSPEEAHRPVFEKVAFLFARYHAGRSAPQAGYGSMGDALRRIGSPAGRGPNDPGARRLLDRLVASRELPVRHLQHAVERARACEVAPPSWARLAVDLSAWKAPRRATPYSWARAFYTPEYSAKKNG
;
A
#
# COMPACT_ATOMS: atom_id res chain seq x y z
N MET A 1 -20.59 68.83 32.45
CA MET A 1 -19.13 68.62 32.35
C MET A 1 -18.98 67.28 31.65
N ILE A 2 -19.10 67.26 30.32
CA ILE A 2 -18.04 67.36 29.29
C ILE A 2 -17.10 66.13 29.35
N ASP A 3 -16.79 65.64 28.14
CA ASP A 3 -16.05 64.43 27.71
C ASP A 3 -16.99 63.25 27.42
N GLU A 4 -17.47 62.96 26.20
CA GLU A 4 -17.02 63.24 24.83
C GLU A 4 -15.54 62.98 24.56
N GLN A 5 -15.14 61.70 24.62
CA GLN A 5 -14.19 61.10 23.69
C GLN A 5 -14.05 59.62 24.01
N LEU A 6 -14.57 58.76 23.13
CA LEU A 6 -14.03 57.42 22.83
C LEU A 6 -14.80 56.85 21.63
N SER A 7 -14.78 57.62 20.54
CA SER A 7 -14.87 57.05 19.19
C SER A 7 -13.48 56.55 18.84
N LEU A 8 -13.19 55.28 19.11
CA LEU A 8 -12.02 54.61 18.56
C LEU A 8 -12.48 53.34 17.85
N ASP A 9 -12.30 53.42 16.53
CA ASP A 9 -12.53 52.44 15.49
C ASP A 9 -12.15 51.00 15.88
N LEU A 10 -13.16 50.13 15.89
CA LEU A 10 -13.04 48.67 15.96
C LEU A 10 -12.51 48.04 14.65
N THR A 11 -11.97 48.82 13.73
CA THR A 11 -11.51 48.36 12.40
C THR A 11 -10.01 48.09 12.31
N GLU A 12 -9.21 48.37 13.35
CA GLU A 12 -7.77 48.03 13.35
C GLU A 12 -7.43 46.60 13.81
N ILE A 13 -8.38 45.80 14.31
CA ILE A 13 -8.11 44.43 14.77
C ILE A 13 -8.06 43.41 13.60
N LEU A 14 -8.41 43.82 12.39
CA LEU A 14 -8.39 42.99 11.18
C LEU A 14 -7.33 43.47 10.17
N LYS A 15 -6.06 43.53 10.59
CA LYS A 15 -4.93 43.43 9.65
C LYS A 15 -4.38 42.00 9.72
N PRO A 16 -4.34 41.25 8.60
CA PRO A 16 -3.66 39.96 8.59
C PRO A 16 -2.17 40.19 8.83
N SER A 17 -1.64 39.58 9.88
CA SER A 17 -0.20 39.51 10.12
C SER A 17 0.39 38.59 9.05
N THR A 18 0.86 39.21 7.97
CA THR A 18 1.78 38.61 7.00
C THR A 18 3.11 38.41 7.72
N GLY A 19 3.35 37.20 8.21
CA GLY A 19 4.63 36.80 8.77
C GLY A 19 4.51 35.86 9.96
N ALA A 20 4.30 34.57 9.69
CA ALA A 20 4.59 33.51 10.65
C ALA A 20 4.98 32.22 9.91
N GLU A 21 6.28 32.13 9.64
CA GLU A 21 7.11 30.93 9.81
C GLU A 21 6.72 29.67 9.02
N ALA A 22 7.29 29.58 7.81
CA ALA A 22 7.66 28.30 7.23
C ALA A 22 8.70 27.63 8.15
N GLY A 23 8.24 26.71 9.01
CA GLY A 23 9.10 25.87 9.83
C GLY A 23 10.06 25.05 8.95
N PRO A 24 11.36 24.98 9.27
CA PRO A 24 12.33 24.22 8.50
C PRO A 24 12.36 22.77 9.00
N ASP A 25 11.31 21.99 8.75
CA ASP A 25 11.39 20.53 8.96
C ASP A 25 10.44 19.72 8.06
N GLY A 26 10.31 20.16 6.81
CA GLY A 26 9.79 19.32 5.73
C GLY A 26 10.89 18.39 5.22
N GLY A 27 11.29 17.39 6.01
CA GLY A 27 12.24 16.37 5.54
C GLY A 27 11.73 15.66 4.27
N PRO A 28 12.60 14.96 3.51
CA PRO A 28 12.29 14.30 2.22
C PRO A 28 11.22 13.19 2.31
N GLU A 29 10.64 12.98 3.49
CA GLU A 29 9.58 12.03 3.77
C GLU A 29 8.18 12.61 3.52
N ALA A 30 7.99 13.93 3.58
CA ALA A 30 6.70 14.58 3.31
C ALA A 30 6.32 14.59 1.81
N GLU A 31 7.31 14.63 0.91
CA GLU A 31 7.11 14.67 -0.54
C GLU A 31 6.66 13.33 -1.15
N ARG A 32 6.85 12.22 -0.43
CA ARG A 32 6.55 10.90 -0.97
C ARG A 32 5.04 10.59 -0.92
N PRO A 33 4.50 9.93 -1.96
CA PRO A 33 3.12 9.45 -1.93
C PRO A 33 2.82 8.58 -0.69
N PRO A 34 1.60 8.68 -0.11
CA PRO A 34 1.16 7.93 1.06
C PRO A 34 1.54 6.44 1.07
N GLU A 35 1.32 5.74 -0.04
CA GLU A 35 1.57 4.31 -0.22
C GLU A 35 3.07 3.95 -0.18
N GLN A 36 3.93 4.87 -0.62
CA GLN A 36 5.37 4.70 -0.55
C GLN A 36 5.86 4.90 0.88
N ARG A 37 5.31 5.88 1.60
CA ARG A 37 5.61 6.10 3.02
C ARG A 37 5.20 4.88 3.86
N LEU A 38 4.01 4.33 3.62
CA LEU A 38 3.58 3.07 4.23
C LEU A 38 4.60 1.95 3.95
N THR A 39 4.98 1.76 2.69
CA THR A 39 5.91 0.69 2.30
C THR A 39 7.28 0.87 2.95
N ASN A 40 7.81 2.09 2.98
CA ASN A 40 9.09 2.40 3.60
C ASN A 40 9.07 2.11 5.10
N TRP A 41 8.01 2.53 5.79
CA TRP A 41 7.81 2.22 7.21
C TRP A 41 7.72 0.71 7.45
N LEU A 42 6.96 -0.02 6.65
CA LEU A 42 6.88 -1.49 6.77
C LEU A 42 8.24 -2.18 6.54
N CYS A 43 9.00 -1.73 5.54
CA CYS A 43 10.35 -2.21 5.28
C CYS A 43 11.30 -1.90 6.44
N SER A 44 11.18 -0.72 7.06
CA SER A 44 12.01 -0.38 8.21
C SER A 44 11.75 -1.28 9.41
N LEU A 45 10.51 -1.73 9.64
CA LEU A 45 10.20 -2.71 10.69
C LEU A 45 10.90 -4.05 10.49
N VAL A 46 11.02 -4.52 9.24
CA VAL A 46 11.75 -5.78 8.95
C VAL A 46 13.23 -5.57 9.14
N TRP A 47 13.76 -4.45 8.64
CA TRP A 47 15.18 -4.12 8.72
C TRP A 47 15.65 -3.93 10.18
N SER A 48 14.85 -3.27 11.01
CA SER A 48 15.10 -3.10 12.44
C SER A 48 14.74 -4.32 13.29
N HIS A 49 14.25 -5.40 12.68
CA HIS A 49 13.82 -6.62 13.36
C HIS A 49 12.73 -6.37 14.43
N ASP A 50 11.83 -5.41 14.20
CA ASP A 50 10.68 -5.10 15.07
C ASP A 50 9.57 -6.15 14.91
N TYR A 51 9.85 -7.36 15.41
CA TYR A 51 8.96 -8.51 15.29
C TYR A 51 7.68 -8.35 16.11
N GLY A 52 7.69 -7.52 17.14
CA GLY A 52 6.50 -7.19 17.93
C GLY A 52 5.46 -6.49 17.06
N ARG A 53 5.84 -5.37 16.43
CA ARG A 53 4.93 -4.64 15.54
C ARG A 53 4.51 -5.46 14.32
N LEU A 54 5.43 -6.24 13.73
CA LEU A 54 5.10 -7.17 12.65
C LEU A 54 4.13 -8.27 13.11
N ALA A 55 4.23 -8.76 14.35
CA ALA A 55 3.29 -9.73 14.89
C ALA A 55 1.90 -9.12 15.10
N ASP A 56 1.82 -7.87 15.58
CA ASP A 56 0.55 -7.17 15.74
C ASP A 56 -0.14 -6.89 14.41
N LEU A 57 0.62 -6.52 13.37
CA LEU A 57 0.08 -6.33 12.02
C LEU A 57 -0.52 -7.61 11.44
N ARG A 58 -0.07 -8.81 11.86
CA ARG A 58 -0.63 -10.09 11.43
C ARG A 58 -1.97 -10.44 12.09
N ARG A 59 -2.45 -9.66 13.07
CA ARG A 59 -3.71 -9.91 13.79
C ARG A 59 -4.83 -9.07 13.15
N PRO A 60 -5.69 -9.65 12.29
CA PRO A 60 -6.64 -8.91 11.46
C PRO A 60 -7.77 -8.22 12.24
N GLU A 61 -8.08 -8.69 13.45
CA GLU A 61 -9.20 -8.20 14.27
C GLU A 61 -8.75 -7.40 15.52
N ALA A 62 -7.46 -7.41 15.85
CA ALA A 62 -6.95 -6.70 17.02
C ALA A 62 -6.81 -5.21 16.72
N LEU A 63 -7.37 -4.34 17.56
CA LEU A 63 -7.09 -2.90 17.50
C LEU A 63 -5.71 -2.65 18.13
N SER A 64 -4.71 -2.39 17.31
CA SER A 64 -3.33 -2.17 17.76
C SER A 64 -2.76 -0.87 17.21
N GLU A 65 -1.79 -0.30 17.94
CA GLU A 65 -1.07 0.91 17.53
C GLU A 65 -0.46 0.73 16.13
N SER A 66 0.17 -0.41 15.85
CA SER A 66 0.78 -0.69 14.54
C SER A 66 -0.23 -0.61 13.39
N ARG A 67 -1.47 -1.07 13.61
CA ARG A 67 -2.52 -0.98 12.58
C ARG A 67 -3.05 0.43 12.42
N LEU A 68 -3.32 1.12 13.53
CA LEU A 68 -3.74 2.51 13.48
C LEU A 68 -2.67 3.38 12.81
N ARG A 69 -1.38 3.08 13.05
CA ARG A 69 -0.27 3.72 12.36
C ARG A 69 -0.30 3.42 10.87
N ALA A 70 -0.48 2.16 10.46
CA ALA A 70 -0.61 1.79 9.05
C ALA A 70 -1.78 2.55 8.38
N ALA A 71 -2.94 2.58 9.02
CA ALA A 71 -4.12 3.32 8.57
C ALA A 71 -3.83 4.81 8.38
N SER A 72 -3.13 5.43 9.33
CA SER A 72 -2.84 6.87 9.37
C SER A 72 -2.02 7.40 8.19
N PHE A 73 -1.33 6.52 7.46
CA PHE A 73 -0.64 6.92 6.23
C PHE A 73 -1.62 7.35 5.13
N SER A 74 -2.86 6.87 5.16
CA SER A 74 -3.87 7.24 4.19
C SER A 74 -4.46 8.61 4.53
N PRO A 75 -4.43 9.59 3.60
CA PRO A 75 -5.05 10.90 3.82
C PRO A 75 -6.58 10.83 3.81
N GLU A 76 -7.15 9.82 3.14
CA GLU A 76 -8.60 9.64 3.02
C GLU A 76 -9.10 8.57 4.00
N GLU A 77 -10.09 8.93 4.83
CA GLU A 77 -10.70 8.02 5.80
C GLU A 77 -11.19 6.72 5.14
N ALA A 78 -11.80 6.83 3.96
CA ALA A 78 -12.32 5.71 3.18
C ALA A 78 -11.23 4.70 2.75
N HIS A 79 -9.98 5.14 2.65
CA HIS A 79 -8.85 4.31 2.22
C HIS A 79 -8.04 3.75 3.39
N ARG A 80 -8.27 4.19 4.64
CA ARG A 80 -7.59 3.66 5.83
C ARG A 80 -7.68 2.13 5.97
N PRO A 81 -8.85 1.48 5.77
CA PRO A 81 -8.92 0.02 5.83
C PRO A 81 -8.04 -0.67 4.78
N VAL A 82 -7.83 -0.06 3.61
CA VAL A 82 -6.96 -0.60 2.56
C VAL A 82 -5.51 -0.63 3.05
N PHE A 83 -5.04 0.47 3.63
CA PHE A 83 -3.68 0.58 4.16
C PHE A 83 -3.42 -0.44 5.28
N GLU A 84 -4.39 -0.65 6.18
CA GLU A 84 -4.32 -1.72 7.17
C GLU A 84 -4.20 -3.11 6.53
N LYS A 85 -5.01 -3.40 5.50
CA LYS A 85 -4.95 -4.70 4.83
C LYS A 85 -3.63 -4.91 4.09
N VAL A 86 -3.05 -3.87 3.49
CA VAL A 86 -1.71 -3.95 2.87
C VAL A 86 -0.65 -4.24 3.92
N ALA A 87 -0.67 -3.56 5.08
CA ALA A 87 0.25 -3.83 6.17
C ALA A 87 0.12 -5.27 6.72
N PHE A 88 -1.12 -5.76 6.85
CA PHE A 88 -1.39 -7.15 7.22
C PHE A 88 -0.78 -8.14 6.22
N LEU A 89 -1.00 -7.93 4.92
CA LEU A 89 -0.44 -8.79 3.86
C LEU A 89 1.09 -8.74 3.83
N PHE A 90 1.68 -7.56 4.00
CA PHE A 90 3.12 -7.38 4.11
C PHE A 90 3.69 -8.19 5.27
N ALA A 91 3.09 -8.09 6.46
CA ALA A 91 3.56 -8.79 7.65
C ALA A 91 3.40 -10.32 7.55
N ARG A 92 2.38 -10.79 6.82
CA ARG A 92 2.22 -12.21 6.44
C ARG A 92 3.34 -12.68 5.52
N TYR A 93 3.67 -11.91 4.48
CA TYR A 93 4.73 -12.26 3.52
C TYR A 93 6.12 -12.33 4.18
N HIS A 94 6.40 -11.37 5.06
CA HIS A 94 7.68 -11.24 5.76
C HIS A 94 7.76 -12.03 7.07
N ALA A 95 6.77 -12.88 7.38
CA ALA A 95 6.83 -13.73 8.57
C ALA A 95 8.06 -14.65 8.51
N GLY A 96 8.99 -14.45 9.45
CA GLY A 96 10.25 -15.20 9.54
C GLY A 96 11.32 -14.79 8.53
N ARG A 97 11.16 -13.67 7.81
CA ARG A 97 12.19 -13.13 6.91
C ARG A 97 13.02 -12.05 7.64
N SER A 98 14.32 -12.01 7.35
CA SER A 98 15.26 -10.99 7.87
C SER A 98 15.50 -9.82 6.90
N ALA A 99 15.23 -10.01 5.61
CA ALA A 99 15.41 -8.98 4.59
C ALA A 99 14.05 -8.47 4.08
N PRO A 100 13.82 -7.15 4.05
CA PRO A 100 12.62 -6.57 3.46
C PRO A 100 12.62 -6.75 1.94
N GLN A 101 11.43 -6.98 1.38
CA GLN A 101 11.18 -6.93 -0.05
C GLN A 101 10.04 -5.96 -0.33
N ALA A 102 10.36 -4.81 -0.94
CA ALA A 102 9.37 -3.83 -1.39
C ALA A 102 8.47 -4.37 -2.51
N GLY A 103 8.95 -5.39 -3.23
CA GLY A 103 8.25 -5.99 -4.37
C GLY A 103 8.24 -5.11 -5.60
N TYR A 104 7.69 -5.64 -6.69
CA TYR A 104 7.55 -4.92 -7.95
C TYR A 104 6.35 -5.44 -8.75
N GLY A 105 5.87 -4.59 -9.66
CA GLY A 105 4.69 -4.90 -10.48
C GLY A 105 3.38 -4.94 -9.69
N SER A 106 2.32 -5.33 -10.39
CA SER A 106 0.99 -5.58 -9.86
C SER A 106 0.88 -6.97 -9.23
N MET A 107 -0.27 -7.27 -8.60
CA MET A 107 -0.57 -8.64 -8.14
C MET A 107 -0.59 -9.64 -9.30
N GLY A 108 -1.03 -9.22 -10.50
CA GLY A 108 -0.97 -10.04 -11.71
C GLY A 108 0.46 -10.46 -12.06
N ASP A 109 1.41 -9.52 -12.01
CA ASP A 109 2.83 -9.78 -12.25
C ASP A 109 3.42 -10.73 -11.19
N ALA A 110 3.04 -10.54 -9.93
CA ALA A 110 3.48 -11.43 -8.85
C ALA A 110 2.96 -12.87 -9.02
N LEU A 111 1.68 -13.03 -9.35
CA LEU A 111 1.10 -14.34 -9.62
C LEU A 111 1.68 -14.98 -10.87
N ARG A 112 2.05 -14.20 -11.89
CA ARG A 112 2.69 -14.71 -13.11
C ARG A 112 4.03 -15.39 -12.82
N ARG A 113 4.72 -14.95 -11.77
CA ARG A 113 6.00 -15.52 -11.33
C ARG A 113 5.86 -16.84 -10.57
N ILE A 114 4.67 -17.16 -10.06
CA ILE A 114 4.39 -18.43 -9.36
C ILE A 114 4.45 -19.60 -10.34
N GLY A 115 5.06 -20.70 -9.91
CA GLY A 115 5.16 -21.96 -10.63
C GLY A 115 6.60 -22.47 -10.67
N SER A 116 6.81 -23.55 -11.40
CA SER A 116 8.12 -24.18 -11.60
C SER A 116 8.78 -23.67 -12.89
N PRO A 117 10.08 -23.92 -13.12
CA PRO A 117 10.71 -23.63 -14.42
C PRO A 117 9.99 -24.29 -15.61
N ALA A 118 9.32 -25.44 -15.42
CA ALA A 118 8.56 -26.13 -16.46
C ALA A 118 7.19 -25.49 -16.75
N GLY A 119 6.71 -24.59 -15.88
CA GLY A 119 5.44 -23.90 -16.07
C GLY A 119 5.20 -22.85 -14.98
N ARG A 120 5.04 -21.59 -15.39
CA ARG A 120 4.74 -20.44 -14.53
C ARG A 120 3.51 -19.69 -14.98
N GLY A 121 2.91 -18.94 -14.05
CA GLY A 121 1.84 -17.99 -14.33
C GLY A 121 0.65 -18.66 -15.00
N PRO A 122 0.25 -18.26 -16.22
CA PRO A 122 -0.86 -18.89 -16.94
C PRO A 122 -0.72 -20.41 -17.12
N ASN A 123 0.50 -20.94 -17.12
CA ASN A 123 0.76 -22.38 -17.27
C ASN A 123 0.72 -23.15 -15.94
N ASP A 124 0.65 -22.46 -14.79
CA ASP A 124 0.44 -23.06 -13.48
C ASP A 124 -1.06 -22.99 -13.11
N PRO A 125 -1.77 -24.13 -12.99
CA PRO A 125 -3.20 -24.15 -12.67
C PRO A 125 -3.54 -23.55 -11.29
N GLY A 126 -2.59 -23.53 -10.36
CA GLY A 126 -2.77 -22.92 -9.04
C GLY A 126 -2.70 -21.40 -9.12
N ALA A 127 -1.72 -20.86 -9.84
CA ALA A 127 -1.57 -19.43 -10.09
C ALA A 127 -2.79 -18.86 -10.84
N ARG A 128 -3.26 -19.57 -11.88
CA ARG A 128 -4.48 -19.18 -12.61
C ARG A 128 -5.71 -19.12 -11.70
N ARG A 129 -5.95 -20.16 -10.89
CA ARG A 129 -7.07 -20.20 -9.94
C ARG A 129 -7.01 -19.08 -8.90
N LEU A 130 -5.82 -18.72 -8.43
CA LEU A 130 -5.65 -17.59 -7.51
C LEU A 130 -6.06 -16.28 -8.17
N LEU A 131 -5.60 -16.02 -9.40
CA LEU A 131 -6.00 -14.84 -10.15
C LEU A 131 -7.50 -14.81 -10.38
N ASP A 132 -8.09 -15.90 -10.89
CA ASP A 132 -9.50 -15.97 -11.25
C ASP A 132 -10.41 -15.59 -10.07
N ARG A 133 -10.08 -16.07 -8.86
CA ARG A 133 -10.81 -15.70 -7.64
C ARG A 133 -10.66 -14.23 -7.25
N LEU A 134 -9.46 -13.66 -7.43
CA LEU A 134 -9.24 -12.23 -7.18
C LEU A 134 -10.06 -11.39 -8.15
N VAL A 135 -9.95 -11.66 -9.46
CA VAL A 135 -10.59 -10.85 -10.50
C VAL A 135 -12.07 -11.14 -10.67
N ALA A 136 -12.62 -12.19 -10.06
CA ALA A 136 -14.07 -12.41 -10.01
C ALA A 136 -14.75 -11.53 -8.94
N SER A 137 -14.03 -11.13 -7.90
CA SER A 137 -14.62 -10.42 -6.75
C SER A 137 -15.05 -8.99 -7.09
N ARG A 138 -16.25 -8.61 -6.64
CA ARG A 138 -16.76 -7.23 -6.69
C ARG A 138 -16.36 -6.42 -5.46
N GLU A 139 -16.32 -7.08 -4.32
CA GLU A 139 -15.79 -6.53 -3.08
C GLU A 139 -14.28 -6.75 -2.97
N LEU A 140 -13.62 -6.07 -2.04
CA LEU A 140 -12.19 -6.19 -1.82
C LEU A 140 -11.84 -7.62 -1.35
N PRO A 141 -11.07 -8.42 -2.12
CA PRO A 141 -10.96 -9.85 -1.92
C PRO A 141 -9.88 -10.23 -0.89
N VAL A 142 -10.00 -9.75 0.36
CA VAL A 142 -8.96 -9.89 1.41
C VAL A 142 -8.46 -11.32 1.58
N ARG A 143 -9.38 -12.29 1.72
CA ARG A 143 -9.03 -13.71 1.93
C ARG A 143 -8.22 -14.28 0.76
N HIS A 144 -8.61 -13.94 -0.46
CA HIS A 144 -7.91 -14.40 -1.67
C HIS A 144 -6.55 -13.71 -1.83
N LEU A 145 -6.42 -12.44 -1.45
CA LEU A 145 -5.15 -11.72 -1.44
C LEU A 145 -4.18 -12.35 -0.46
N GLN A 146 -4.66 -12.74 0.72
CA GLN A 146 -3.85 -13.45 1.70
C GLN A 146 -3.31 -14.76 1.12
N HIS A 147 -4.16 -15.58 0.51
CA HIS A 147 -3.71 -16.83 -0.13
C HIS A 147 -2.72 -16.59 -1.27
N ALA A 148 -2.92 -15.55 -2.07
CA ALA A 148 -2.00 -15.18 -3.14
C ALA A 148 -0.60 -14.82 -2.59
N VAL A 149 -0.55 -13.98 -1.55
CA VAL A 149 0.70 -13.56 -0.91
C VAL A 149 1.40 -14.71 -0.19
N GLU A 150 0.64 -15.59 0.48
CA GLU A 150 1.16 -16.78 1.14
C GLU A 150 1.72 -17.77 0.12
N ARG A 151 1.05 -17.95 -1.03
CA ARG A 151 1.55 -18.77 -2.12
C ARG A 151 2.82 -18.18 -2.72
N ALA A 152 2.85 -16.87 -2.95
CA ALA A 152 4.06 -16.19 -3.43
C ALA A 152 5.24 -16.41 -2.47
N ARG A 153 5.01 -16.24 -1.16
CA ARG A 153 6.00 -16.52 -0.11
C ARG A 153 6.48 -17.97 -0.15
N ALA A 154 5.56 -18.94 -0.25
CA ALA A 154 5.89 -20.37 -0.26
C ALA A 154 6.65 -20.82 -1.51
N CYS A 155 6.42 -20.15 -2.65
CA CYS A 155 7.16 -20.37 -3.88
C CYS A 155 8.44 -19.53 -3.97
N GLU A 156 8.79 -18.79 -2.92
CA GLU A 156 9.96 -17.89 -2.87
C GLU A 156 10.02 -16.85 -3.99
N VAL A 157 8.86 -16.44 -4.51
CA VAL A 157 8.79 -15.40 -5.53
C VAL A 157 8.56 -14.04 -4.89
N ALA A 158 9.17 -12.99 -5.45
CA ALA A 158 9.02 -11.63 -4.92
C ALA A 158 7.53 -11.22 -4.83
N PRO A 159 7.14 -10.36 -3.87
CA PRO A 159 5.76 -9.93 -3.76
C PRO A 159 5.42 -8.93 -4.89
N PRO A 160 4.14 -8.54 -5.05
CA PRO A 160 3.82 -7.33 -5.81
C PRO A 160 4.44 -6.10 -5.13
N SER A 161 4.52 -4.98 -5.84
CA SER A 161 4.83 -3.71 -5.17
C SER A 161 3.76 -3.39 -4.14
N TRP A 162 4.14 -3.26 -2.87
CA TRP A 162 3.20 -2.96 -1.78
C TRP A 162 2.55 -1.58 -1.94
N ALA A 163 3.33 -0.60 -2.40
CA ALA A 163 2.83 0.73 -2.72
C ALA A 163 1.78 0.66 -3.85
N ARG A 164 2.10 -0.05 -4.94
CA ARG A 164 1.14 -0.27 -6.03
C ARG A 164 -0.10 -1.02 -5.58
N LEU A 165 0.05 -2.01 -4.71
CA LEU A 165 -1.07 -2.77 -4.16
C LEU A 165 -2.02 -1.87 -3.37
N ALA A 166 -1.52 -0.92 -2.57
CA ALA A 166 -2.37 0.05 -1.88
C ALA A 166 -3.19 0.89 -2.87
N VAL A 167 -2.55 1.41 -3.93
CA VAL A 167 -3.22 2.16 -5.00
C VAL A 167 -4.30 1.32 -5.69
N ASP A 168 -3.95 0.10 -6.10
CA ASP A 168 -4.84 -0.81 -6.81
C ASP A 168 -6.07 -1.17 -5.97
N LEU A 169 -5.89 -1.40 -4.66
CA LEU A 169 -6.96 -1.75 -3.72
C LEU A 169 -7.85 -0.55 -3.35
N SER A 170 -7.30 0.66 -3.24
CA SER A 170 -8.11 1.88 -3.09
C SER A 170 -9.00 2.10 -4.32
N ALA A 171 -8.49 1.80 -5.51
CA ALA A 171 -9.24 1.88 -6.77
C ALA A 171 -10.07 0.62 -7.08
N TRP A 172 -10.26 -0.33 -6.14
CA TRP A 172 -10.86 -1.63 -6.46
C TRP A 172 -12.28 -1.53 -7.02
N LYS A 173 -13.07 -0.58 -6.49
CA LYS A 173 -14.45 -0.31 -6.92
C LYS A 173 -14.54 0.71 -8.06
N ALA A 174 -13.42 1.09 -8.67
CA ALA A 174 -13.41 2.04 -9.78
C ALA A 174 -14.24 1.55 -10.98
N PRO A 175 -14.78 2.47 -11.80
CA PRO A 175 -15.56 2.12 -12.98
C PRO A 175 -14.83 1.14 -13.90
N ARG A 176 -15.62 0.33 -14.63
CA ARG A 176 -15.14 -0.65 -15.62
C ARG A 176 -14.19 -1.72 -15.05
N ARG A 177 -14.09 -1.87 -13.73
CA ARG A 177 -13.22 -2.86 -13.07
C ARG A 177 -11.76 -2.73 -13.52
N ALA A 178 -11.28 -1.48 -13.60
CA ALA A 178 -9.95 -1.16 -14.13
C ALA A 178 -8.82 -1.95 -13.43
N THR A 179 -8.86 -2.08 -12.10
CA THR A 179 -7.85 -2.84 -11.34
C THR A 179 -7.90 -4.35 -11.62
N PRO A 180 -9.04 -5.07 -11.47
CA PRO A 180 -9.11 -6.47 -11.87
C PRO A 180 -8.66 -6.74 -13.31
N TYR A 181 -9.04 -5.85 -14.24
CA TYR A 181 -8.62 -5.94 -15.63
C TYR A 181 -7.11 -5.77 -15.80
N SER A 182 -6.51 -4.77 -15.14
CA SER A 182 -5.06 -4.55 -15.23
C SER A 182 -4.26 -5.72 -14.67
N TRP A 183 -4.72 -6.33 -13.56
CA TRP A 183 -4.10 -7.53 -12.99
C TRP A 183 -4.23 -8.73 -13.93
N ALA A 184 -5.40 -8.95 -14.52
CA ALA A 184 -5.58 -10.02 -15.49
C ALA A 184 -4.68 -9.83 -16.71
N ARG A 185 -4.63 -8.60 -17.25
CA ARG A 185 -3.75 -8.27 -18.36
C ARG A 185 -2.28 -8.52 -18.03
N ALA A 186 -1.80 -8.07 -16.87
CA ALA A 186 -0.43 -8.28 -16.42
C ALA A 186 -0.09 -9.79 -16.32
N PHE A 187 -1.01 -10.61 -15.83
CA PHE A 187 -0.81 -12.04 -15.71
C PHE A 187 -0.75 -12.78 -17.05
N TYR A 188 -1.65 -12.44 -17.99
CA TYR A 188 -1.76 -13.14 -19.27
C TYR A 188 -0.84 -12.58 -20.37
N THR A 189 -0.33 -11.36 -20.22
CA THR A 189 0.58 -10.78 -21.22
C THR A 189 1.96 -11.45 -21.14
N PRO A 190 2.52 -11.94 -22.26
CA PRO A 190 3.88 -12.43 -22.29
C PRO A 190 4.88 -11.31 -22.00
N GLU A 191 5.79 -11.51 -21.06
CA GLU A 191 7.03 -10.73 -21.01
C GLU A 191 7.88 -11.18 -22.18
N TYR A 192 7.88 -10.42 -23.27
CA TYR A 192 8.92 -10.55 -24.27
C TYR A 192 10.23 -10.09 -23.62
N SER A 193 11.03 -11.05 -23.19
CA SER A 193 12.44 -10.79 -22.92
C SER A 193 13.00 -10.17 -24.20
N ALA A 194 13.37 -8.89 -24.15
CA ALA A 194 14.23 -8.32 -25.15
C ALA A 194 15.49 -9.19 -25.17
N LYS A 195 15.68 -9.95 -26.24
CA LYS A 195 16.89 -10.75 -26.46
C LYS A 195 18.08 -9.81 -26.26
N LYS A 196 18.90 -10.11 -25.26
CA LYS A 196 20.25 -9.56 -25.19
C LYS A 196 21.00 -10.19 -26.35
N ASN A 197 21.09 -9.48 -27.48
CA ASN A 197 21.94 -9.90 -28.58
C ASN A 197 23.36 -9.99 -28.01
N GLY A 198 23.90 -11.22 -27.99
CA GLY A 198 25.32 -11.46 -27.78
C GLY A 198 26.11 -11.14 -29.03
#